data_AF-A0A495ZPI2-F1
#
_entry.id   AF-A0A495ZPI2-F1
#
_cell.length_a   1.000
_cell.length_b   1.000
_cell.length_c   1.000
_cell.angle_alpha   90.00
_cell.angle_beta   90.00
_cell.angle_gamma   90.00
#
_symmetry.space_group_name_H-M   'P 1'
#
loop_
_entity.id
_entity.type
_entity.pdbx_description
1 polymer ?
#
loop_
_entity_poly.entity_id
_entity_poly.type
_entity_poly.pdbx_seq_one_letter_code
_entity_poly.pdbx_strand_id
1 'polypeptide(L)'
;MNIICTGVSCSGRRELMEDFQAFCVQKELNIGFFNVGDFIHRIAAKAGVHFTEKVLDADPVVLSLARRNAFYEIAQCAEAYEHAIIGLHTCFRWRGILIECQHQ
;
A
#
# COMPACT_ATOMS: atom_id res chain seq x y z
N MET A 1 -0.03 -10.44 -14.46
CA MET A 1 -1.26 -10.67 -13.64
C MET A 1 -1.19 -9.82 -12.38
N ASN A 2 -2.28 -9.14 -12.01
CA ASN A 2 -2.31 -8.26 -10.84
C ASN A 2 -3.08 -8.92 -9.69
N ILE A 3 -2.46 -9.03 -8.51
CA ILE A 3 -3.04 -9.66 -7.32
C ILE A 3 -3.19 -8.59 -6.24
N ILE A 4 -4.40 -8.45 -5.69
CA ILE A 4 -4.63 -7.61 -4.52
C ILE A 4 -4.41 -8.46 -3.26
N CYS A 5 -3.42 -8.08 -2.44
CA CYS A 5 -3.11 -8.74 -1.18
C CYS A 5 -3.58 -7.88 -0.01
N THR A 6 -4.65 -8.33 0.63
CA THR A 6 -5.29 -7.60 1.72
C THR A 6 -4.88 -8.14 3.08
N GLY A 7 -4.83 -7.29 4.09
CA GLY A 7 -4.62 -7.73 5.48
C GLY A 7 -5.09 -6.67 6.46
N VAL A 8 -5.27 -7.07 7.72
CA VAL A 8 -5.45 -6.15 8.84
C VAL A 8 -4.10 -5.76 9.42
N SER A 9 -4.03 -4.67 10.18
CA SER A 9 -2.81 -4.30 10.92
C SER A 9 -2.32 -5.48 11.78
N CYS A 10 -0.99 -5.66 11.84
CA CYS A 10 -0.33 -6.74 12.57
C CYS A 10 -0.63 -8.18 12.09
N SER A 11 -1.16 -8.34 10.86
CA SER A 11 -1.40 -9.68 10.28
C SER A 11 -0.14 -10.42 9.83
N GLY A 12 1.05 -9.81 9.92
CA GLY A 12 2.28 -10.38 9.36
C GLY A 12 2.34 -10.38 7.83
N ARG A 13 1.39 -9.68 7.17
CA ARG A 13 1.28 -9.67 5.71
C ARG A 13 2.54 -9.15 5.03
N ARG A 14 3.17 -8.10 5.59
CA ARG A 14 4.33 -7.46 4.96
C ARG A 14 5.48 -8.45 4.90
N GLU A 15 5.78 -9.05 6.05
CA GLU A 15 6.83 -10.04 6.25
C GLU A 15 6.59 -11.26 5.34
N LEU A 16 5.35 -11.78 5.32
CA LEU A 16 4.97 -12.88 4.44
C LEU A 16 5.19 -12.55 2.95
N MET A 17 4.87 -11.32 2.53
CA MET A 17 5.03 -10.90 1.13
C MET A 17 6.49 -10.64 0.76
N GLU A 18 7.31 -10.16 1.71
CA GLU A 18 8.76 -10.05 1.54
C GLU A 18 9.39 -11.43 1.34
N ASP A 19 9.04 -12.41 2.18
CA ASP A 19 9.48 -13.81 2.04
C ASP A 19 9.00 -14.43 0.71
N PHE A 20 7.75 -14.19 0.33
CA PHE A 20 7.19 -14.69 -0.92
C PHE A 20 7.89 -14.08 -2.15
N GLN A 21 8.16 -12.78 -2.13
CA GLN A 21 8.91 -12.13 -3.21
C GLN A 21 10.32 -12.73 -3.33
N ALA A 22 11.01 -12.93 -2.21
CA ALA A 22 12.33 -13.56 -2.20
C ALA A 22 12.29 -14.98 -2.81
N PHE A 23 11.28 -15.78 -2.45
CA PHE A 23 11.07 -17.11 -3.02
C PHE A 23 10.80 -17.05 -4.54
N CYS A 24 9.97 -16.13 -5.02
CA CYS A 24 9.70 -15.97 -6.44
C CYS A 24 10.94 -15.55 -7.24
N VAL A 25 11.76 -14.65 -6.70
CA VAL A 25 13.04 -14.25 -7.32
C VAL A 25 14.00 -15.44 -7.42
N GLN A 26 14.06 -16.31 -6.40
CA GLN A 26 14.83 -17.57 -6.47
C GLN A 26 14.32 -18.54 -7.54
N LYS A 27 13.06 -18.39 -7.97
CA LYS A 27 12.44 -19.15 -9.07
C LYS A 27 12.50 -18.41 -10.40
N GLU A 28 13.27 -17.32 -10.48
CA GLU A 28 13.43 -16.49 -11.68
C GLU A 28 12.11 -15.88 -12.18
N LEU A 29 11.15 -15.69 -11.27
CA LEU A 29 9.87 -15.03 -11.58
C LEU A 29 10.00 -13.51 -11.40
N ASN A 30 9.61 -12.76 -12.43
CA ASN A 30 9.58 -11.30 -12.38
C ASN A 30 8.33 -10.79 -11.64
N ILE A 31 8.44 -10.67 -10.32
CA ILE A 31 7.35 -10.22 -9.45
C ILE A 31 7.69 -8.94 -8.68
N GLY A 32 6.73 -8.01 -8.61
CA GLY A 32 6.81 -6.79 -7.82
C GLY A 32 5.81 -6.80 -6.67
N PHE A 33 6.23 -6.37 -5.48
CA PHE A 33 5.35 -6.14 -4.34
C PHE A 33 5.29 -4.65 -4.00
N PHE A 34 4.07 -4.12 -3.92
CA PHE A 34 3.80 -2.70 -3.73
C PHE A 34 2.88 -2.49 -2.53
N ASN A 35 3.42 -2.01 -1.41
CA ASN A 35 2.61 -1.65 -0.24
C ASN A 35 2.08 -0.22 -0.40
N VAL A 36 0.75 -0.08 -0.46
CA VAL A 36 0.08 1.22 -0.64
C VAL A 36 0.43 2.20 0.48
N GLY A 37 0.58 1.73 1.72
CA GLY A 37 0.96 2.57 2.85
C GLY A 37 2.32 3.24 2.65
N ASP A 38 3.33 2.47 2.22
CA ASP A 38 4.68 2.98 1.98
C ASP A 38 4.68 4.06 0.88
N PHE A 39 3.90 3.85 -0.19
CA PHE A 39 3.77 4.83 -1.27
C PHE A 39 3.05 6.11 -0.82
N ILE A 40 2.00 6.01 -0.01
CA ILE A 40 1.30 7.16 0.58
C ILE A 40 2.27 8.00 1.40
N HIS A 41 3.06 7.38 2.29
CA HIS A 41 4.05 8.08 3.10
C HIS A 41 5.13 8.74 2.23
N ARG A 42 5.64 8.03 1.22
CA ARG A 42 6.65 8.57 0.31
C ARG A 42 6.15 9.78 -0.47
N ILE A 43 4.93 9.72 -1.00
CA ILE A 43 4.34 10.82 -1.79
C ILE A 43 4.04 12.03 -0.92
N ALA A 44 3.50 11.82 0.27
CA ALA A 44 3.27 12.91 1.22
C ALA A 44 4.60 13.60 1.57
N ALA A 45 5.65 12.82 1.85
CA ALA A 45 6.98 13.36 2.14
C ALA A 45 7.55 14.19 0.98
N LYS A 46 7.37 13.73 -0.29
CA LYS A 46 7.76 14.51 -1.49
C LYS A 46 7.02 15.86 -1.57
N ALA A 47 5.81 15.95 -1.03
CA ALA A 47 5.01 17.17 -0.98
C ALA A 47 5.21 18.02 0.29
N GLY A 48 6.20 17.66 1.13
CA GLY A 48 6.46 18.35 2.41
C GLY A 48 5.45 18.04 3.51
N VAL A 49 4.61 17.01 3.32
CA VAL A 49 3.64 16.54 4.31
C VAL A 49 4.21 15.33 5.03
N HIS A 50 4.29 15.40 6.36
CA HIS A 50 4.69 14.28 7.19
C HIS A 50 3.49 13.76 7.97
N PHE A 51 2.97 12.61 7.57
CA PHE A 51 1.97 11.90 8.38
C PHE A 51 2.63 11.41 9.67
N THR A 52 1.86 11.44 10.75
CA THR A 52 2.23 10.72 11.97
C THR A 52 2.12 9.21 11.73
N GLU A 53 2.47 8.40 12.74
CA GLU A 53 2.20 6.95 12.72
C GLU A 53 0.72 6.60 12.43
N LYS A 54 -0.17 7.57 12.68
CA LYS A 54 -1.61 7.47 12.49
C LYS A 54 -2.03 8.24 11.24
N VAL A 55 -1.85 7.62 10.08
CA VAL A 55 -2.18 8.25 8.78
C VAL A 55 -3.63 8.74 8.69
N LEU A 56 -4.55 8.13 9.46
CA LEU A 56 -5.97 8.48 9.51
C LEU A 56 -6.28 9.75 10.32
N ASP A 57 -5.33 10.27 11.08
CA ASP A 57 -5.46 11.59 11.74
C ASP A 57 -5.16 12.76 10.79
N ALA A 58 -4.68 12.48 9.57
CA ALA A 58 -4.37 13.50 8.59
C ALA A 58 -5.64 14.19 8.03
N ASP A 59 -5.46 15.39 7.48
CA ASP A 59 -6.51 16.06 6.72
C ASP A 59 -7.04 15.13 5.60
N PRO A 60 -8.37 14.92 5.50
CA PRO A 60 -8.95 13.99 4.54
C PRO A 60 -8.62 14.30 3.08
N VAL A 61 -8.50 15.59 2.72
CA VAL A 61 -8.16 16.02 1.35
C VAL A 61 -6.71 15.64 1.04
N VAL A 62 -5.81 15.90 1.99
CA VAL A 62 -4.39 15.54 1.86
C VAL A 62 -4.22 14.02 1.73
N LEU A 63 -4.92 13.25 2.58
CA LEU A 63 -4.87 11.79 2.55
C LEU A 63 -5.45 11.23 1.25
N SER A 64 -6.56 11.79 0.75
CA SER A 64 -7.17 11.39 -0.53
C SER A 64 -6.23 11.64 -1.70
N LEU A 65 -5.59 12.81 -1.76
CA LEU A 65 -4.62 13.15 -2.80
C LEU A 65 -3.39 12.24 -2.77
N ALA A 66 -2.82 12.01 -1.58
CA ALA A 66 -1.68 11.12 -1.41
C ALA A 66 -2.02 9.69 -1.85
N ARG A 67 -3.21 9.18 -1.50
CA ARG A 67 -3.70 7.86 -1.92
C ARG A 67 -3.86 7.75 -3.42
N ARG A 68 -4.47 8.75 -4.07
CA ARG A 68 -4.65 8.78 -5.53
C ARG A 68 -3.29 8.72 -6.24
N ASN A 69 -2.36 9.56 -5.82
CA ASN A 69 -1.02 9.61 -6.38
C ASN A 69 -0.24 8.31 -6.12
N ALA A 70 -0.45 7.66 -4.96
CA ALA A 70 0.14 6.37 -4.63
C ALA A 70 -0.29 5.30 -5.63
N PHE A 71 -1.59 5.21 -5.94
CA PHE A 71 -2.07 4.27 -6.94
C PHE A 71 -1.52 4.56 -8.34
N TYR A 72 -1.40 5.83 -8.74
CA TYR A 72 -0.78 6.18 -10.03
C TYR A 72 0.69 5.76 -10.10
N GLU A 73 1.49 6.03 -9.06
CA GLU A 73 2.90 5.65 -9.04
C GLU A 73 3.06 4.13 -8.97
N ILE A 74 2.22 3.42 -8.22
CA ILE A 74 2.20 1.94 -8.20
C ILE A 74 1.86 1.40 -9.59
N ALA A 75 0.85 1.94 -10.27
CA ALA A 75 0.47 1.50 -11.61
C ALA A 75 1.64 1.62 -12.59
N GLN A 76 2.35 2.74 -12.58
CA GLN A 76 3.54 2.94 -13.41
C GLN A 76 4.67 1.98 -13.06
N CYS A 77 4.98 1.79 -11.77
CA CYS A 77 6.03 0.87 -11.34
C CYS A 77 5.68 -0.59 -11.66
N ALA A 78 4.40 -0.97 -11.58
CA ALA A 78 3.92 -2.32 -11.82
C ALA A 78 4.11 -2.77 -13.29
N GLU A 79 4.18 -1.84 -14.25
CA GLU A 79 4.42 -2.17 -15.66
C GLU A 79 5.76 -2.86 -15.91
N ALA A 80 6.74 -2.67 -15.01
CA ALA A 80 8.05 -3.33 -15.11
C ALA A 80 8.04 -4.82 -14.70
N TYR A 81 6.92 -5.33 -14.19
CA TYR A 81 6.80 -6.67 -13.61
C TYR A 81 5.76 -7.52 -14.35
N GLU A 82 6.04 -8.81 -14.51
CA GLU A 82 5.08 -9.76 -15.10
C GLU A 82 3.90 -10.01 -14.13
N HIS A 83 4.22 -10.06 -12.84
CA HIS A 83 3.27 -10.18 -11.76
C HIS A 83 3.41 -9.02 -10.77
N ALA A 84 2.32 -8.35 -10.45
CA ALA A 84 2.30 -7.27 -9.47
C ALA A 84 1.36 -7.62 -8.32
N ILE A 85 1.88 -7.58 -7.09
CA ILE A 85 1.09 -7.75 -5.87
C ILE A 85 0.94 -6.39 -5.20
N ILE A 86 -0.30 -5.97 -5.00
CA ILE A 86 -0.62 -4.69 -4.36
C ILE A 86 -1.11 -4.97 -2.94
N GLY A 87 -0.29 -4.60 -1.96
CA GLY A 87 -0.60 -4.69 -0.54
C GLY A 87 -1.40 -3.49 -0.05
N LEU A 88 -2.69 -3.67 0.25
CA LEU A 88 -3.53 -2.66 0.91
C LEU A 88 -4.37 -3.19 2.09
N HIS A 89 -4.82 -2.30 2.98
CA HIS A 89 -5.79 -2.66 4.01
C HIS A 89 -7.21 -2.53 3.44
N THR A 90 -8.02 -3.58 3.58
CA THR A 90 -9.44 -3.57 3.17
C THR A 90 -10.28 -2.65 4.05
N CYS A 91 -9.98 -2.65 5.34
CA CYS A 91 -10.64 -1.83 6.35
C CYS A 91 -9.63 -1.44 7.42
N PHE A 92 -9.88 -0.31 8.06
CA PHE A 92 -9.09 0.15 9.19
C PHE A 92 -9.97 0.18 10.43
N ARG A 93 -9.46 -0.33 11.55
CA ARG A 93 -10.10 -0.10 12.84
C ARG A 93 -9.52 1.17 13.45
N TRP A 94 -10.36 2.17 13.65
CA TRP A 94 -9.95 3.49 14.09
C TRP A 94 -10.83 3.97 15.23
N ARG A 95 -10.22 4.33 16.37
CA ARG A 95 -10.93 4.77 17.59
C ARG A 95 -12.09 3.83 18.00
N GLY A 96 -11.91 2.53 17.81
CA GLY A 96 -12.91 1.49 18.13
C GLY A 96 -13.93 1.19 17.03
N ILE A 97 -13.99 2.01 15.98
CA ILE A 97 -14.95 1.88 14.87
C ILE A 97 -14.26 1.24 13.66
N LEU A 98 -14.96 0.37 12.93
CA LEU A 98 -14.50 -0.11 11.63
C LEU A 98 -14.78 0.98 10.59
N ILE A 99 -13.72 1.55 10.04
CA ILE A 99 -13.81 2.47 8.91
C ILE A 99 -13.68 1.65 7.63
N GLU A 100 -14.76 1.62 6.87
CA GLU A 100 -14.70 1.18 5.48
C GLU A 100 -13.88 2.20 4.68
N CYS A 101 -13.04 1.72 3.77
CA CYS A 101 -12.33 2.58 2.82
C CYS A 101 -13.33 3.22 1.86
N GLN A 102 -14.05 4.26 2.30
CA GLN A 102 -15.04 4.95 1.49
C GLN A 102 -14.34 5.79 0.41
N HIS A 103 -14.72 5.56 -0.84
CA HIS A 103 -14.53 6.51 -1.94
C HIS A 103 -15.49 7.68 -1.69
N GLN A 104 -14.95 8.82 -1.29
CA GLN A 104 -15.62 10.12 -1.43
C GLN A 104 -14.97 10.88 -2.59
#